data_AF-A0A7K2NLR6-F1
#
_entry.id   AF-A0A7K2NLR6-F1
#
_cell.length_a   1.000
_cell.length_b   1.000
_cell.length_c   1.000
_cell.angle_alpha   90.00
_cell.angle_beta   90.00
_cell.angle_gamma   90.00
#
_symmetry.space_group_name_H-M   'P 1'
#
loop_
_entity.id
_entity.type
_entity.pdbx_description
1 polymer ?
#
loop_
_entity_poly.entity_id
_entity_poly.type
_entity_poly.pdbx_seq_one_letter_code
_entity_poly.pdbx_strand_id
1 'polypeptide(L)'
;MSASEDPGEERLSVTPPKTWATGVPGVAHAIQYSLQQTSPRRTALTLLNINQTKGFDCPGCAWPEPAPNQRHRNEYCENGAKHINDEAT
;
A
#
# COMPACT_ATOMS: atom_id res chain seq x y z
N MET A 1 18.24 -21.47 -22.51
CA MET A 1 18.18 -20.08 -22.02
C MET A 1 17.32 -19.33 -23.02
N SER A 2 16.02 -19.17 -22.75
CA SER A 2 15.13 -18.44 -23.65
C SER A 2 15.42 -16.95 -23.49
N ALA A 3 15.77 -16.29 -24.59
CA ALA A 3 15.82 -14.84 -24.64
C ALA A 3 14.40 -14.31 -24.47
N SER A 4 14.16 -13.53 -23.42
CA SER A 4 12.91 -12.79 -23.28
C SER A 4 12.78 -11.85 -24.47
N GLU A 5 11.70 -11.97 -25.25
CA GLU A 5 11.40 -11.04 -26.35
C GLU A 5 11.19 -9.64 -25.77
N ASP A 6 12.11 -8.73 -26.06
CA ASP A 6 12.00 -7.32 -25.70
C ASP A 6 11.01 -6.66 -26.67
N PRO A 7 9.84 -6.19 -26.21
CA PRO A 7 8.90 -5.51 -27.08
C PRO A 7 9.54 -4.20 -27.58
N GLY A 8 10.04 -4.22 -28.82
CA GLY A 8 10.73 -3.08 -29.45
C GLY A 8 10.05 -1.73 -29.26
N GLU A 9 10.87 -0.67 -29.24
CA GLU A 9 10.52 0.69 -28.82
C GLU A 9 9.33 1.30 -29.56
N GLU A 10 9.01 0.86 -30.79
CA GLU A 10 7.86 1.34 -31.57
C GLU A 10 6.49 1.15 -30.92
N ARG A 11 6.37 0.28 -29.90
CA ARG A 11 5.12 0.07 -29.14
C ARG A 11 5.06 0.82 -27.81
N LEU A 12 6.10 1.55 -27.43
CA LEU A 12 6.12 2.32 -26.20
C LEU A 12 5.41 3.67 -26.41
N SER A 13 4.45 3.98 -25.53
CA SER A 13 3.80 5.29 -25.50
C SER A 13 3.95 5.92 -24.12
N VAL A 14 4.33 7.19 -24.10
CA VAL A 14 4.43 7.97 -22.87
C VAL A 14 3.10 8.70 -22.67
N THR A 15 2.54 8.57 -21.48
CA THR A 15 1.35 9.32 -21.06
C THR A 15 1.71 10.25 -19.91
N PRO A 16 0.93 11.31 -19.66
CA PRO A 16 1.10 12.12 -18.47
C PRO A 16 1.03 11.26 -17.19
N PRO A 17 1.80 11.60 -16.14
CA PRO A 17 1.75 10.88 -14.87
C PRO A 17 0.33 10.83 -14.30
N LYS A 18 -0.02 9.71 -13.66
CA LYS A 18 -1.27 9.61 -12.90
C LYS A 18 -1.17 10.50 -11.67
N THR A 19 -2.30 11.09 -11.28
CA THR A 19 -2.43 11.91 -10.06
C THR A 19 -2.72 11.09 -8.80
N TRP A 20 -2.62 9.76 -8.91
CA TRP A 20 -2.88 8.81 -7.83
C TRP A 20 -1.77 7.78 -7.78
N ALA A 21 -1.41 7.35 -6.57
CA ALA A 21 -0.32 6.41 -6.33
C ALA A 21 -0.75 4.94 -6.37
N THR A 22 -2.04 4.63 -6.12
CA THR A 22 -2.55 3.25 -6.16
C THR A 22 -3.97 3.14 -6.71
N GLY A 23 -4.27 1.98 -7.32
CA GLY A 23 -5.56 1.69 -7.94
C GLY A 23 -6.44 0.80 -7.06
N VAL A 24 -7.72 0.66 -7.44
CA VAL A 24 -8.70 -0.19 -6.73
C VAL A 24 -8.19 -1.61 -6.46
N PRO A 25 -7.52 -2.31 -7.41
CA PRO A 25 -7.02 -3.66 -7.15
C PRO A 25 -6.03 -3.72 -5.98
N GLY A 26 -5.14 -2.73 -5.84
CA GLY A 26 -4.16 -2.69 -4.75
C GLY A 26 -4.81 -2.54 -3.39
N VAL A 27 -5.84 -1.70 -3.29
CA VAL A 27 -6.62 -1.52 -2.04
C VAL A 27 -7.39 -2.79 -1.70
N ALA A 28 -8.05 -3.40 -2.69
CA ALA A 28 -8.84 -4.61 -2.49
C ALA A 28 -7.98 -5.79 -1.98
N HIS A 29 -6.80 -6.00 -2.58
CA HIS A 29 -5.88 -7.05 -2.14
C HIS A 29 -5.35 -6.82 -0.73
N ALA A 30 -5.00 -5.58 -0.37
CA ALA A 30 -4.56 -5.25 0.98
C ALA A 30 -5.64 -5.58 2.03
N ILE A 31 -6.89 -5.20 1.78
CA ILE A 31 -8.02 -5.49 2.69
C ILE A 31 -8.30 -6.99 2.75
N GLN A 32 -8.37 -7.67 1.60
CA GLN A 32 -8.64 -9.10 1.52
C GLN A 32 -7.61 -9.89 2.33
N TYR A 33 -6.33 -9.59 2.14
CA TYR A 33 -5.25 -10.22 2.89
C TYR A 33 -5.38 -9.94 4.39
N SER A 34 -5.59 -8.68 4.77
CA SER A 34 -5.70 -8.28 6.17
C SER A 34 -6.83 -9.00 6.91
N LEU A 35 -7.96 -9.24 6.24
CA LEU A 35 -9.09 -10.00 6.78
C LEU A 35 -8.84 -11.51 6.88
N GLN A 36 -7.85 -12.05 6.17
CA GLN A 36 -7.44 -13.45 6.30
C GLN A 36 -6.53 -13.68 7.52
N GLN A 37 -5.78 -12.65 7.95
CA GLN A 37 -4.86 -12.77 9.08
C GLN A 37 -5.52 -12.50 10.43
N THR A 38 -6.52 -11.62 10.49
CA THR A 38 -7.10 -11.19 11.78
C THR A 38 -8.57 -10.81 11.68
N SER A 39 -9.19 -10.48 12.83
CA SER A 39 -10.60 -10.10 12.89
C SER A 39 -10.87 -8.78 12.13
N PRO A 40 -12.07 -8.57 11.56
CA PRO A 40 -12.43 -7.32 10.88
C PRO A 40 -12.22 -6.07 11.74
N ARG A 41 -12.46 -6.18 13.06
CA ARG A 41 -12.23 -5.09 14.01
C ARG A 41 -10.74 -4.75 14.12
N ARG A 42 -9.87 -5.76 14.29
CA ARG A 42 -8.42 -5.54 14.33
C ARG A 42 -7.91 -4.99 13.00
N THR A 43 -8.36 -5.53 11.87
CA THR A 43 -8.02 -5.01 10.54
C THR A 43 -8.39 -3.54 10.37
N ALA A 44 -9.59 -3.13 10.79
CA ALA A 44 -9.97 -1.73 10.73
C ALA A 44 -9.08 -0.86 11.64
N LEU A 45 -8.79 -1.32 12.86
CA LEU A 45 -7.93 -0.58 13.78
C LEU A 45 -6.48 -0.48 13.29
N THR A 46 -5.90 -1.55 12.75
CA THR A 46 -4.51 -1.52 12.23
C THR A 46 -4.41 -0.60 11.03
N LEU A 47 -5.26 -0.80 10.02
CA LEU A 47 -5.21 -0.03 8.78
C LEU A 47 -5.56 1.45 8.97
N LEU A 48 -6.42 1.80 9.94
CA LEU A 48 -6.75 3.22 10.20
C LEU A 48 -5.75 3.93 11.11
N ASN A 49 -4.84 3.22 11.78
CA ASN A 49 -3.87 3.83 12.70
C ASN A 49 -2.41 3.70 12.23
N ILE A 50 -2.13 2.90 11.20
CA ILE A 50 -0.78 2.86 10.62
C ILE A 50 -0.41 4.21 9.98
N ASN A 51 0.79 4.69 10.29
CA ASN A 51 1.37 5.96 9.85
C ASN A 51 0.48 7.19 10.10
N GLN A 52 -0.36 7.15 11.14
CA GLN A 52 -1.18 8.29 11.58
C GLN A 52 -0.53 9.01 12.76
N THR A 53 -0.79 10.31 12.91
CA THR A 53 -0.19 11.16 13.97
C THR A 53 -0.38 10.62 15.40
N LYS A 54 -1.50 9.97 15.68
CA LYS A 54 -1.81 9.35 16.98
C LYS A 54 -1.82 7.83 16.91
N GLY A 55 -1.20 7.29 15.87
CA GLY A 55 -1.18 5.89 15.54
C GLY A 55 0.21 5.29 15.80
N PHE A 56 0.63 4.41 14.91
CA PHE A 56 1.93 3.75 14.98
C PHE A 56 2.58 3.70 13.60
N ASP A 57 3.91 3.58 13.57
CA ASP A 57 4.67 3.63 12.33
C ASP A 57 4.90 2.24 11.74
N CYS A 58 4.81 2.15 10.43
CA CYS A 58 5.26 0.99 9.67
C CYS A 58 6.81 0.96 9.65
N PRO A 59 7.47 -0.10 10.16
CA PRO A 59 8.93 -0.13 10.26
C PRO A 59 9.64 -0.12 8.90
N GLY A 60 8.94 -0.51 7.83
CA GLY A 60 9.46 -0.56 6.46
C GLY A 60 8.88 0.51 5.53
N CYS A 61 8.41 1.65 6.07
CA CYS A 61 7.80 2.68 5.23
C CYS A 61 8.80 3.22 4.19
N ALA A 62 8.41 3.22 2.91
CA ALA A 62 9.25 3.63 1.79
C ALA A 62 9.30 5.15 1.57
N TRP A 63 8.37 5.90 2.17
CA TRP A 63 8.18 7.33 1.90
C TRP A 63 8.18 8.16 3.19
N PRO A 64 8.62 9.42 3.15
CA PRO A 64 8.52 10.34 4.29
C PRO A 64 7.05 10.56 4.69
N GLU A 65 6.81 10.65 6.00
CA GLU A 65 5.48 10.93 6.50
C GLU A 65 5.12 12.43 6.33
N PRO A 66 3.91 12.76 5.84
CA PRO A 66 3.44 14.14 5.80
C PRO A 66 3.35 14.77 7.19
N ALA A 67 3.34 16.10 7.22
CA ALA A 67 3.09 16.85 8.44
C ALA A 67 1.77 16.39 9.11
N PRO A 68 1.63 16.48 10.44
CA PRO A 68 0.46 15.95 11.16
C PRO A 68 -0.91 16.39 10.63
N ASN A 69 -1.03 17.60 10.08
CA ASN A 69 -2.27 18.15 9.52
C ASN A 69 -2.49 17.80 8.03
N GLN A 70 -1.59 17.05 7.41
CA GLN A 70 -1.59 16.69 5.98
C GLN A 70 -1.69 15.19 5.74
N ARG A 71 -1.75 14.37 6.80
CA ARG A 71 -1.85 12.91 6.66
C ARG A 71 -3.21 12.50 6.15
N HIS A 72 -3.21 11.73 5.07
CA HIS A 72 -4.39 11.02 4.58
C HIS A 72 -4.73 9.85 5.49
N ARG A 73 -5.92 9.27 5.34
CA ARG A 73 -6.32 8.09 6.14
C ARG A 73 -5.57 6.82 5.76
N ASN A 74 -4.95 6.83 4.59
CA ASN A 74 -4.26 5.71 3.96
C ASN A 74 -2.81 6.09 3.67
N GLU A 75 -2.04 6.37 4.72
CA GLU A 75 -0.61 6.66 4.64
C GLU A 75 0.24 5.39 4.57
N TYR A 76 -0.13 4.41 3.76
CA TYR A 76 0.58 3.14 3.68
C TYR A 76 0.43 2.49 2.31
N CYS A 77 1.41 1.66 1.94
CA CYS A 77 1.34 0.84 0.75
C CYS A 77 0.72 -0.54 1.04
N GLU A 78 0.38 -1.28 -0.01
CA GLU A 78 -0.13 -2.65 0.09
C GLU A 78 0.78 -3.55 0.96
N ASN A 79 2.09 -3.52 0.71
CA ASN A 79 3.04 -4.35 1.46
C ASN A 79 3.11 -3.95 2.94
N GLY A 80 3.01 -2.66 3.26
CA GLY A 80 2.94 -2.16 4.64
C GLY A 80 1.68 -2.64 5.36
N ALA A 81 0.53 -2.63 4.68
CA ALA A 81 -0.72 -3.17 5.22
C ALA A 81 -0.60 -4.67 5.53
N LYS A 82 -0.06 -5.47 4.60
CA LYS A 82 0.11 -6.91 4.79
C LYS A 82 1.03 -7.23 5.96
N HIS A 83 2.19 -6.56 6.03
CA HIS A 83 3.19 -6.81 7.06
C HIS A 83 2.64 -6.56 8.47
N ILE A 84 1.98 -5.42 8.69
CA ILE A 84 1.37 -5.12 9.99
C ILE A 84 0.26 -6.12 10.34
N ASN A 85 -0.54 -6.53 9.38
CA ASN A 85 -1.64 -7.46 9.63
C ASN A 85 -1.17 -8.91 9.85
N ASP A 86 -0.01 -9.32 9.33
CA ASP A 86 0.63 -10.59 9.69
C ASP A 86 1.01 -10.63 11.18
N GLU A 87 1.52 -9.51 11.71
CA GLU A 87 1.92 -9.40 13.12
C GLU A 87 0.72 -9.23 14.08
N ALA A 88 -0.45 -8.83 13.56
CA ALA A 88 -1.66 -8.55 14.34
C ALA A 88 -2.57 -9.77 14.63
N THR A 89 -2.03 -10.98 14.45
CA THR A 89 -2.73 -12.27 14.66
C THR A 89 -3.05 -12.54 16.14
#